data_AF-A0A2G6HEK3-F1
#
_entry.id   AF-A0A2G6HEK3-F1
#
_cell.length_a   1.000
_cell.length_b   1.000
_cell.length_c   1.000
_cell.angle_alpha   90.00
_cell.angle_beta   90.00
_cell.angle_gamma   90.00
#
_symmetry.space_group_name_H-M   'P 1'
#
loop_
_entity.id
_entity.type
_entity.pdbx_description
1 polymer ?
#
loop_
_entity_poly.entity_id
_entity_poly.type
_entity_poly.pdbx_seq_one_letter_code
_entity_poly.pdbx_strand_id
1 'polypeptide(L)'
;MRSVSLAAVAATLFLVTGSCAIIPGGSLSDVPRDSAGDSAVFDEVTYEEMDQRILEALERVRERLAREVGSQWSSGIPKPKTGVCPGGMFGRYRLGDFTGPIPDDRWETAQQLLMEEFAPLGATELIVLRDEPGRHVIDIVGEYGFMVSLGSAELADLIVFGPCIAER
;
A
#
# COMPACT_ATOMS: atom_id res chain seq x y z
N MET A 1 -0.76 -8.28 -78.80
CA MET A 1 -0.44 -6.84 -78.86
C MET A 1 -0.47 -6.30 -77.44
N ARG A 2 0.63 -5.66 -77.00
CA ARG A 2 0.80 -4.55 -76.01
C ARG A 2 -0.17 -4.48 -74.82
N SER A 3 0.17 -4.22 -73.57
CA SER A 3 1.37 -3.91 -72.76
C SER A 3 0.84 -3.72 -71.32
N VAL A 4 1.71 -3.40 -70.34
CA VAL A 4 1.39 -2.76 -69.03
C VAL A 4 0.92 -3.75 -67.94
N SER A 5 1.48 -3.88 -66.74
CA SER A 5 2.63 -3.27 -66.04
C SER A 5 3.04 -4.15 -64.84
N LEU A 6 4.32 -4.08 -64.47
CA LEU A 6 4.84 -4.48 -63.16
C LEU A 6 4.12 -3.70 -62.05
N ALA A 7 3.67 -4.41 -61.01
CA ALA A 7 3.46 -3.82 -59.69
C ALA A 7 4.37 -4.56 -58.70
N ALA A 8 5.51 -3.95 -58.41
CA ALA A 8 6.37 -4.33 -57.31
C ALA A 8 5.71 -3.86 -56.01
N VAL A 9 5.27 -4.79 -55.17
CA VAL A 9 4.90 -4.48 -53.78
C VAL A 9 6.14 -4.76 -52.93
N ALA A 10 6.81 -3.68 -52.53
CA ALA A 10 7.89 -3.73 -51.57
C ALA A 10 7.33 -4.15 -50.21
N ALA A 11 7.68 -5.36 -49.76
CA ALA A 11 7.43 -5.82 -48.41
C ALA A 11 8.46 -5.19 -47.47
N THR A 12 8.04 -4.17 -46.72
CA THR A 12 8.86 -3.58 -45.66
C THR A 12 8.88 -4.55 -44.47
N LEU A 13 9.98 -5.28 -44.31
CA LEU A 13 10.29 -5.99 -43.06
C LEU A 13 10.53 -4.95 -41.96
N PHE A 14 9.63 -4.86 -40.99
CA PHE A 14 9.97 -4.34 -39.67
C PHE A 14 10.45 -5.52 -38.81
N LEU A 15 11.76 -5.65 -38.69
CA LEU A 15 12.40 -6.44 -37.65
C LEU A 15 12.30 -5.66 -36.34
N VAL A 16 11.23 -5.88 -35.57
CA VAL A 16 11.24 -5.56 -34.13
C VAL A 16 11.70 -6.81 -33.40
N THR A 17 13.01 -6.89 -33.17
CA THR A 17 13.59 -7.75 -32.16
C THR A 17 13.22 -7.17 -30.79
N GLY A 18 12.19 -7.73 -30.17
CA GLY A 18 11.82 -7.46 -28.78
C GLY A 18 11.51 -8.79 -28.11
N SER A 19 12.45 -9.24 -27.29
CA SER A 19 12.45 -10.51 -26.58
C SER A 19 11.26 -10.68 -25.62
N CYS A 20 10.92 -11.95 -25.39
CA CYS A 20 10.00 -12.53 -24.42
C CYS A 20 9.75 -11.74 -23.12
N ALA A 21 8.47 -11.59 -22.74
CA ALA A 21 8.00 -11.94 -21.39
C ALA A 21 6.47 -12.07 -21.39
N ILE A 22 6.00 -13.26 -21.01
CA ILE A 22 4.63 -13.51 -20.55
C ILE A 22 4.56 -12.94 -19.12
N ILE A 23 3.65 -12.01 -18.85
CA ILE A 23 3.22 -11.71 -17.48
C ILE A 23 1.69 -11.87 -17.44
N PRO A 24 1.15 -12.85 -16.70
CA PRO A 24 -0.23 -12.85 -16.27
C PRO A 24 -0.30 -12.06 -14.96
N GLY A 25 -0.99 -10.92 -14.96
CA GLY A 25 -1.20 -10.11 -13.74
C GLY A 25 -2.13 -8.97 -14.06
N GLY A 26 -3.28 -8.92 -13.38
CA GLY A 26 -4.35 -7.96 -13.63
C GLY A 26 -3.86 -6.52 -13.52
N SER A 27 -4.37 -5.68 -14.42
CA SER A 27 -4.18 -4.23 -14.39
C SER A 27 -4.77 -3.67 -13.09
N LEU A 28 -3.93 -3.07 -12.25
CA LEU A 28 -4.30 -2.34 -11.03
C LEU A 28 -4.98 -0.99 -11.36
N SER A 29 -6.09 -1.05 -12.09
CA SER A 29 -6.85 0.15 -12.49
C SER A 29 -8.12 0.39 -11.66
N ASP A 30 -8.37 -0.44 -10.65
CA ASP A 30 -9.64 -0.43 -9.90
C ASP A 30 -9.55 0.16 -8.48
N VAL A 31 -8.40 0.73 -8.07
CA VAL A 31 -8.40 1.62 -6.89
C VAL A 31 -9.13 2.91 -7.30
N PRO A 32 -10.28 3.26 -6.68
CA PRO A 32 -11.02 4.45 -7.07
C PRO A 32 -10.12 5.68 -7.03
N ARG A 33 -10.16 6.50 -8.09
CA ARG A 33 -9.37 7.73 -8.19
C ARG A 33 -9.73 8.76 -7.09
N ASP A 34 -10.88 8.59 -6.46
CA ASP A 34 -11.32 9.36 -5.28
C ASP A 34 -10.63 8.93 -3.97
N SER A 35 -9.78 7.90 -4.00
CA SER A 35 -8.93 7.46 -2.88
C SER A 35 -7.53 8.06 -2.92
N ALA A 36 -7.20 8.89 -3.92
CA ALA A 36 -5.95 9.64 -3.94
C ALA A 36 -6.02 10.71 -2.84
N GLY A 37 -5.42 10.43 -1.68
CA GLY A 37 -5.31 11.37 -0.56
C GLY A 37 -4.72 12.71 -1.02
N ASP A 38 -5.24 13.79 -0.45
CA ASP A 38 -4.79 15.15 -0.72
C ASP A 38 -3.46 15.40 0.00
N SER A 39 -2.40 15.79 -0.73
CA SER A 39 -1.11 16.17 -0.13
C SER A 39 -1.24 17.35 0.84
N ALA A 40 -2.30 18.17 0.71
CA ALA A 40 -2.61 19.25 1.63
C ALA A 40 -3.05 18.75 3.03
N VAL A 41 -3.35 17.44 3.20
CA VAL A 41 -3.71 16.86 4.49
C VAL A 41 -2.65 17.14 5.56
N PHE A 42 -1.37 17.24 5.19
CA PHE A 42 -0.27 17.42 6.15
C PHE A 42 -0.01 18.88 6.52
N ASP A 43 -0.31 19.82 5.63
CA ASP A 43 -0.07 21.24 5.85
C ASP A 43 -1.11 21.86 6.81
N GLU A 44 -2.28 21.22 6.91
CA GLU A 44 -3.42 21.73 7.67
C GLU A 44 -3.62 21.09 9.06
N VAL A 45 -2.88 20.04 9.40
CA VAL A 45 -3.05 19.26 10.64
C VAL A 45 -1.91 19.46 11.65
N THR A 46 -2.21 19.40 12.95
CA THR A 46 -1.17 19.30 13.98
C THR A 46 -0.69 17.86 14.11
N TYR A 47 0.43 17.66 14.79
CA TYR A 47 0.91 16.33 15.12
C TYR A 47 -0.15 15.55 15.93
N GLU A 48 -0.78 16.18 16.93
CA GLU A 48 -1.80 15.55 17.78
C GLU A 48 -3.05 15.13 16.98
N GLU A 49 -3.47 15.95 16.02
CA GLU A 49 -4.61 15.64 15.15
C GLU A 49 -4.30 14.45 14.24
N MET A 50 -3.10 14.41 13.65
CA MET A 50 -2.68 13.27 12.82
C MET A 50 -2.46 12.01 13.66
N ASP A 51 -1.89 12.13 14.87
CA ASP A 51 -1.71 11.02 15.82
C ASP A 51 -3.05 10.36 16.15
N GLN A 52 -4.06 11.17 16.47
CA GLN A 52 -5.42 10.69 16.74
C GLN A 52 -6.03 9.99 15.52
N ARG A 53 -5.90 10.56 14.31
CA ARG A 53 -6.42 9.95 13.08
C ARG A 53 -5.76 8.60 12.77
N ILE A 54 -4.45 8.48 13.01
CA ILE A 54 -3.73 7.21 12.82
C ILE A 54 -4.18 6.18 13.85
N LEU A 55 -4.34 6.56 15.12
CA LEU A 55 -4.84 5.64 16.15
C LEU A 55 -6.25 5.13 15.84
N GLU A 56 -7.14 6.01 15.38
CA GLU A 56 -8.48 5.61 14.95
C GLU A 56 -8.47 4.69 13.72
N ALA A 57 -7.59 4.95 12.75
CA ALA A 57 -7.41 4.06 11.60
C ALA A 57 -6.89 2.68 12.03
N LEU A 58 -5.94 2.63 12.97
CA LEU A 58 -5.45 1.37 13.53
C LEU A 58 -6.57 0.61 14.25
N GLU A 59 -7.41 1.28 15.05
CA GLU A 59 -8.57 0.63 15.69
C GLU A 59 -9.52 0.01 14.65
N ARG A 60 -9.85 0.75 13.58
CA ARG A 60 -10.69 0.22 12.49
C ARG A 60 -10.03 -0.94 11.77
N VAL A 61 -8.75 -0.84 11.40
CA VAL A 61 -7.99 -1.94 10.77
C VAL A 61 -8.01 -3.18 11.66
N ARG A 62 -7.78 -3.03 12.96
CA ARG A 62 -7.80 -4.15 13.92
C ARG A 62 -9.13 -4.88 13.93
N GLU A 63 -10.23 -4.13 14.01
CA GLU A 63 -11.59 -4.68 14.02
C GLU A 63 -11.93 -5.36 12.69
N ARG A 64 -11.59 -4.73 11.57
CA ARG A 64 -11.86 -5.24 10.22
C ARG A 64 -11.03 -6.49 9.92
N LEU A 65 -9.74 -6.50 10.22
CA LEU A 65 -8.91 -7.71 10.08
C LEU A 65 -9.45 -8.86 10.93
N ALA A 66 -9.92 -8.61 12.14
CA ALA A 66 -10.49 -9.66 12.99
C ALA A 66 -11.77 -10.25 12.40
N ARG A 67 -12.63 -9.39 11.87
CA ARG A 67 -13.94 -9.78 11.32
C ARG A 67 -13.85 -10.41 9.92
N GLU A 68 -13.01 -9.88 9.06
CA GLU A 68 -13.01 -10.16 7.61
C GLU A 68 -11.90 -11.11 7.18
N VAL A 69 -10.78 -11.10 7.92
CA VAL A 69 -9.60 -11.93 7.67
C VAL A 69 -9.41 -13.00 8.76
N GLY A 70 -10.14 -12.90 9.88
CA GLY A 70 -10.06 -13.85 10.99
C GLY A 70 -8.83 -13.65 11.87
N SER A 71 -8.20 -12.47 11.83
CA SER A 71 -7.03 -12.17 12.66
C SER A 71 -7.37 -12.22 14.15
N GLN A 72 -6.42 -12.64 14.97
CA GLN A 72 -6.56 -12.65 16.42
C GLN A 72 -5.40 -11.89 17.06
N TRP A 73 -5.68 -11.32 18.23
CA TRP A 73 -4.80 -10.37 18.91
C TRP A 73 -4.62 -10.75 20.37
N SER A 74 -3.38 -10.81 20.86
CA SER A 74 -3.07 -11.08 22.26
C SER A 74 -2.85 -9.83 23.11
N SER A 75 -2.69 -8.67 22.48
CA SER A 75 -2.51 -7.39 23.16
C SER A 75 -3.28 -6.27 22.47
N GLY A 76 -3.55 -5.17 23.19
CA GLY A 76 -4.13 -3.95 22.62
C GLY A 76 -3.14 -3.18 21.75
N ILE A 77 -3.57 -2.05 21.17
CA ILE A 77 -2.67 -1.11 20.50
C ILE A 77 -1.76 -0.49 21.57
N PRO A 78 -0.43 -0.72 21.55
CA PRO A 78 0.49 -0.09 22.50
C PRO A 78 0.55 1.42 22.26
N LYS A 79 0.97 2.17 23.29
CA LYS A 79 1.21 3.61 23.14
C LYS A 79 2.22 3.88 22.01
N PRO A 80 1.95 4.87 21.15
CA PRO A 80 2.87 5.22 20.08
C PRO A 80 4.19 5.75 20.66
N LYS A 81 5.27 5.53 19.92
CA LYS A 81 6.56 6.17 20.19
C LYS A 81 6.68 7.40 19.31
N THR A 82 7.11 8.52 19.88
CA THR A 82 7.36 9.73 19.11
C THR A 82 8.82 9.81 18.66
N GLY A 83 9.04 10.46 17.53
CA GLY A 83 10.35 10.77 16.98
C GLY A 83 10.37 12.19 16.41
N VAL A 84 11.57 12.71 16.20
CA VAL A 84 11.79 14.05 15.65
C VAL A 84 12.23 13.94 14.20
N CYS A 85 11.71 14.82 13.35
CA CYS A 85 12.12 15.00 11.96
C CYS A 85 12.51 16.47 11.71
N PRO A 86 13.18 16.81 10.61
CA PRO A 86 13.55 18.20 10.33
C PRO A 86 12.31 19.12 10.30
N GLY A 87 12.20 20.01 11.28
CA GLY A 87 11.10 20.96 11.40
C GLY A 87 9.80 20.41 12.00
N GLY A 88 9.81 19.19 12.56
CA GLY A 88 8.58 18.55 13.02
C GLY A 88 8.76 17.29 13.87
N MET A 89 7.66 16.60 14.08
CA MET A 89 7.61 15.31 14.79
C MET A 89 6.82 14.27 13.99
N PHE A 90 7.05 13.00 14.31
CA PHE A 90 6.29 11.88 13.76
C PHE A 90 6.04 10.80 14.81
N GLY A 91 5.02 9.98 14.60
CA GLY A 91 4.71 8.84 15.45
C GLY A 91 5.15 7.51 14.81
N ARG A 92 5.51 6.54 15.65
CA ARG A 92 5.65 5.13 15.29
C ARG A 92 4.64 4.30 16.07
N TYR A 93 3.83 3.58 15.33
CA TYR A 93 2.69 2.82 15.84
C TYR A 93 2.85 1.34 15.53
N ARG A 94 2.19 0.52 16.34
CA ARG A 94 2.02 -0.92 16.11
C ARG A 94 0.58 -1.27 16.42
N LEU A 95 0.02 -2.22 15.69
CA LEU A 95 -1.38 -2.64 15.89
C LEU A 95 -1.59 -3.56 17.12
N GLY A 96 -0.50 -4.09 17.66
CA GLY A 96 -0.47 -5.05 18.77
C GLY A 96 0.23 -6.34 18.38
N ASP A 97 0.18 -7.34 19.26
CA ASP A 97 0.72 -8.67 19.02
C ASP A 97 -0.36 -9.56 18.39
N PHE A 98 -0.08 -10.01 17.17
CA PHE A 98 -0.91 -10.89 16.35
C PHE A 98 -0.67 -12.34 16.78
N THR A 99 -1.72 -13.16 16.86
CA THR A 99 -1.61 -14.55 17.37
C THR A 99 -1.55 -15.61 16.26
N GLY A 100 -1.27 -15.22 15.01
CA GLY A 100 -1.14 -16.16 13.90
C GLY A 100 -0.91 -15.47 12.56
N PRO A 101 -0.61 -16.25 11.49
CA PRO A 101 -0.46 -15.70 10.16
C PRO A 101 -1.80 -15.24 9.57
N ILE A 102 -1.74 -14.30 8.63
CA ILE A 102 -2.86 -13.98 7.75
C ILE A 102 -2.91 -15.05 6.63
N PRO A 103 -4.05 -15.74 6.43
CA PRO A 103 -4.17 -16.76 5.37
C PRO A 103 -3.98 -16.20 3.95
N ASP A 104 -3.38 -17.00 3.06
CA ASP A 104 -3.12 -16.62 1.66
C ASP A 104 -4.40 -16.23 0.91
N ASP A 105 -5.49 -16.95 1.11
CA ASP A 105 -6.79 -16.68 0.47
C ASP A 105 -7.46 -15.40 0.98
N ARG A 106 -6.92 -14.80 2.05
CA ARG A 106 -7.41 -13.56 2.66
C ARG A 106 -6.42 -12.40 2.53
N TRP A 107 -5.26 -12.64 1.90
CA TRP A 107 -4.22 -11.64 1.82
C TRP A 107 -4.64 -10.40 1.03
N GLU A 108 -5.24 -10.57 -0.15
CA GLU A 108 -5.76 -9.45 -0.94
C GLU A 108 -6.80 -8.62 -0.16
N THR A 109 -7.67 -9.28 0.61
CA THR A 109 -8.62 -8.59 1.50
C THR A 109 -7.89 -7.76 2.55
N ALA A 110 -6.85 -8.29 3.18
CA ALA A 110 -6.04 -7.54 4.16
C ALA A 110 -5.38 -6.30 3.52
N GLN A 111 -4.82 -6.43 2.31
CA GLN A 111 -4.21 -5.32 1.59
C GLN A 111 -5.23 -4.22 1.28
N GLN A 112 -6.40 -4.59 0.75
CA GLN A 112 -7.45 -3.63 0.42
C GLN A 112 -7.95 -2.90 1.67
N LEU A 113 -8.13 -3.61 2.79
CA LEU A 113 -8.52 -3.03 4.07
C LEU A 113 -7.54 -1.94 4.52
N LEU A 114 -6.24 -2.20 4.45
CA LEU A 114 -5.23 -1.21 4.82
C LEU A 114 -5.28 0.02 3.89
N MET A 115 -5.40 -0.20 2.58
CA MET A 115 -5.49 0.89 1.62
C MET A 115 -6.71 1.78 1.89
N GLU A 116 -7.88 1.18 2.14
CA GLU A 116 -9.10 1.93 2.46
C GLU A 116 -8.97 2.80 3.72
N GLU A 117 -8.27 2.32 4.74
CA GLU A 117 -8.14 3.02 6.02
C GLU A 117 -7.04 4.09 6.03
N PHE A 118 -5.95 3.87 5.27
CA PHE A 118 -4.79 4.77 5.28
C PHE A 118 -4.69 5.70 4.06
N ALA A 119 -5.34 5.41 2.95
CA ALA A 119 -5.40 6.32 1.80
C ALA A 119 -5.98 7.71 2.13
N PRO A 120 -7.04 7.84 2.95
CA PRO A 120 -7.53 9.16 3.39
C PRO A 120 -6.53 9.96 4.24
N LEU A 121 -5.50 9.29 4.78
CA LEU A 121 -4.43 9.91 5.55
C LEU A 121 -3.20 10.24 4.67
N GLY A 122 -3.22 9.90 3.38
CA GLY A 122 -2.18 10.23 2.41
C GLY A 122 -1.18 9.09 2.11
N ALA A 123 -1.34 7.90 2.69
CA ALA A 123 -0.56 6.72 2.29
C ALA A 123 -1.31 5.95 1.19
N THR A 124 -0.86 6.07 -0.06
CA THR A 124 -1.64 5.69 -1.25
C THR A 124 -0.90 4.80 -2.24
N GLU A 125 0.42 4.69 -2.15
CA GLU A 125 1.22 3.88 -3.06
C GLU A 125 1.53 2.52 -2.43
N LEU A 126 1.00 1.44 -3.03
CA LEU A 126 1.28 0.07 -2.60
C LEU A 126 2.59 -0.44 -3.21
N ILE A 127 3.48 -0.93 -2.35
CA ILE A 127 4.74 -1.58 -2.70
C ILE A 127 4.68 -3.03 -2.21
N VAL A 128 4.75 -3.99 -3.12
CA VAL A 128 4.84 -5.41 -2.79
C VAL A 128 6.30 -5.79 -2.59
N LEU A 129 6.69 -6.05 -1.33
CA LEU A 129 8.05 -6.47 -1.00
C LEU A 129 8.23 -7.98 -1.12
N ARG A 130 7.16 -8.73 -0.86
CA ARG A 130 7.13 -10.18 -0.96
C ARG A 130 5.69 -10.67 -1.12
N ASP A 131 5.51 -11.61 -2.04
CA ASP A 131 4.25 -12.30 -2.29
C ASP A 131 4.54 -13.77 -2.62
N GLU A 132 4.55 -14.61 -1.59
CA GLU A 132 4.76 -16.06 -1.70
C GLU A 132 3.85 -16.79 -0.69
N PRO A 133 3.41 -18.03 -0.98
CA PRO A 133 2.52 -18.77 -0.09
C PRO A 133 3.01 -18.83 1.36
N GLY A 134 2.16 -18.42 2.29
CA GLY A 134 2.42 -18.35 3.73
C GLY A 134 3.29 -17.18 4.17
N ARG A 135 3.78 -16.32 3.26
CA ARG A 135 4.64 -15.19 3.61
C ARG A 135 4.51 -14.04 2.63
N HIS A 136 3.75 -13.04 3.04
CA HIS A 136 3.54 -11.80 2.32
C HIS A 136 4.04 -10.60 3.11
N VAL A 137 4.56 -9.61 2.40
CA VAL A 137 4.97 -8.33 2.97
C VAL A 137 4.65 -7.22 1.97
N ILE A 138 3.89 -6.22 2.41
CA ILE A 138 3.64 -5.00 1.66
C ILE A 138 4.01 -3.77 2.49
N ASP A 139 4.33 -2.70 1.78
CA ASP A 139 4.32 -1.34 2.31
C ASP A 139 3.26 -0.52 1.56
N ILE A 140 2.57 0.38 2.25
CA ILE A 140 1.79 1.46 1.65
C ILE A 140 2.47 2.76 2.05
N VAL A 141 2.96 3.50 1.06
CA VAL A 141 3.75 4.72 1.27
C VAL A 141 2.97 5.96 0.86
N GLY A 142 3.29 7.05 1.53
CA GLY A 142 2.77 8.39 1.27
C GLY A 142 3.89 9.42 1.34
N GLU A 143 3.50 10.68 1.22
CA GLU A 143 4.44 11.78 1.35
C GLU A 143 4.96 11.96 2.78
N TYR A 144 5.97 12.81 2.95
CA TYR A 144 6.54 13.17 4.26
C TYR A 144 7.02 11.98 5.12
N GLY A 145 7.35 10.86 4.48
CA GLY A 145 7.83 9.65 5.15
C GLY A 145 6.73 8.78 5.77
N PHE A 146 5.46 9.02 5.42
CA PHE A 146 4.37 8.15 5.84
C PHE A 146 4.53 6.75 5.22
N MET A 147 4.59 5.73 6.07
CA MET A 147 4.66 4.34 5.65
C MET A 147 3.84 3.44 6.57
N VAL A 148 3.08 2.52 5.96
CA VAL A 148 2.32 1.46 6.63
C VAL A 148 2.85 0.13 6.14
N SER A 149 3.41 -0.70 7.01
CA SER A 149 4.01 -2.00 6.66
C SER A 149 3.22 -3.15 7.26
N LEU A 150 2.83 -4.13 6.45
CA LEU A 150 2.08 -5.32 6.89
C LEU A 150 2.80 -6.61 6.48
N GLY A 151 3.05 -7.48 7.46
CA GLY A 151 3.51 -8.85 7.25
C GLY A 151 2.41 -9.89 7.53
N SER A 152 2.38 -10.99 6.77
CA SER A 152 1.37 -12.05 6.93
C SER A 152 1.84 -13.29 7.69
N ALA A 153 3.14 -13.41 8.00
CA ALA A 153 3.74 -14.66 8.51
C ALA A 153 3.43 -14.93 9.98
N GLU A 154 4.07 -15.96 10.57
CA GLU A 154 4.06 -16.15 12.03
C GLU A 154 4.59 -14.87 12.71
N LEU A 155 3.81 -14.34 13.66
CA LEU A 155 3.98 -12.99 14.22
C LEU A 155 3.74 -11.86 13.19
N ALA A 156 2.70 -12.00 12.36
CA ALA A 156 2.19 -10.95 11.50
C ALA A 156 2.21 -9.60 12.22
N ASP A 157 2.74 -8.57 11.58
CA ASP A 157 2.89 -7.26 12.19
C ASP A 157 2.31 -6.19 11.28
N LEU A 158 1.67 -5.20 11.91
CA LEU A 158 1.35 -3.94 11.26
C LEU A 158 2.12 -2.86 12.00
N ILE A 159 3.01 -2.19 11.27
CA ILE A 159 3.81 -1.08 11.76
C ILE A 159 3.43 0.15 10.93
N VAL A 160 3.20 1.27 11.61
CA VAL A 160 2.98 2.54 10.94
C VAL A 160 4.06 3.52 11.37
N PHE A 161 4.65 4.18 10.39
CA PHE A 161 5.47 5.37 10.54
C PHE A 161 4.62 6.53 10.04
N GLY A 162 4.15 7.36 10.95
CA GLY A 162 3.37 8.54 10.59
C GLY A 162 4.19 9.53 9.76
N PRO A 163 3.52 10.44 9.05
CA PRO A 163 4.19 11.52 8.33
C PRO A 163 4.95 12.43 9.31
N CYS A 164 6.00 13.08 8.82
CA CYS A 164 6.61 14.20 9.51
C CYS A 164 5.64 15.40 9.49
N ILE A 165 5.12 15.79 10.65
CA ILE A 165 4.23 16.95 10.81
C ILE A 165 4.99 18.10 11.44
N ALA A 166 4.91 19.28 10.82
CA ALA A 166 5.61 20.48 11.29
C ALA A 166 5.13 20.91 12.69
N GLU A 167 6.05 21.38 13.52
CA GLU A 167 5.72 22.04 14.80
C GLU A 167 5.10 23.42 14.48
N ARG A 168 3.82 23.61 14.80
CA ARG A 168 3.08 24.85 14.58
C ARG A 168 2.39 25.35 15.83
#